data_AF-G7EBD5-F1
#
_entry.id   AF-G7EBD5-F1
#
_cell.length_a   1.000
_cell.length_b   1.000
_cell.length_c   1.000
_cell.angle_alpha   90.00
_cell.angle_beta   90.00
_cell.angle_gamma   90.00
#
_symmetry.space_group_name_H-M   'P 1'
#
loop_
_entity.id
_entity.type
_entity.pdbx_description
1 polymer ?
#
loop_
_entity_poly.entity_id
_entity_poly.type
_entity_poly.pdbx_seq_one_letter_code
_entity_poly.pdbx_strand_id
1 'polypeptide(L)'
;MKAYELKLEKCQKTEEVITPDDVKHISDDWNVISAVLSYHYAKVQDLCTHDELEQFTVLSAKLQALENSDKLILDKYNQLIMAIPLSYERTKADYFILPEGVREQFSNLEKLNRPFNLMETMENFDL
;
A
#
# COMPACT_ATOMS: atom_id res chain seq x y z
N MET A 1 -15.66 8.13 6.94
CA MET A 1 -15.47 6.69 6.66
C MET A 1 -16.07 6.31 5.30
N LYS A 2 -17.40 6.36 5.09
CA LYS A 2 -18.00 5.97 3.80
C LYS A 2 -17.35 6.52 2.52
N ALA A 3 -17.02 7.81 2.45
CA ALA A 3 -16.43 8.40 1.23
C ALA A 3 -15.00 7.88 0.93
N TYR A 4 -14.21 7.66 1.97
CA TYR A 4 -12.85 7.10 1.89
C TYR A 4 -12.92 5.62 1.45
N GLU A 5 -13.78 4.84 2.11
CA GLU A 5 -14.01 3.43 1.78
C GLU A 5 -14.50 3.26 0.34
N LEU A 6 -15.48 4.06 -0.11
CA LEU A 6 -15.98 4.04 -1.48
C LEU A 6 -14.93 4.40 -2.53
N LYS A 7 -13.97 5.30 -2.21
CA LYS A 7 -12.89 5.66 -3.14
C LYS A 7 -11.86 4.54 -3.22
N LEU A 8 -11.51 3.95 -2.07
CA LEU A 8 -10.65 2.78 -2.00
C LEU A 8 -11.23 1.61 -2.82
N GLU A 9 -12.50 1.27 -2.59
CA GLU A 9 -13.22 0.22 -3.34
C GLU A 9 -13.28 0.51 -4.85
N LYS A 10 -13.48 1.78 -5.24
CA LYS A 10 -13.47 2.17 -6.66
C LYS A 10 -12.08 2.07 -7.28
N CYS A 11 -11.04 2.42 -6.52
CA CYS A 11 -9.67 2.29 -7.00
C CYS A 11 -9.33 0.81 -7.19
N GLN A 12 -9.69 -0.03 -6.23
CA GLN A 12 -9.53 -1.48 -6.26
C GLN A 12 -10.50 -2.19 -7.23
N LYS A 13 -11.29 -1.48 -8.05
CA LYS A 13 -12.34 -2.14 -8.85
C LYS A 13 -11.80 -3.00 -10.00
N THR A 14 -10.52 -2.86 -10.34
CA THR A 14 -9.81 -3.66 -11.34
C THR A 14 -8.65 -4.38 -10.68
N GLU A 15 -8.94 -5.24 -9.70
CA GLU A 15 -7.89 -6.05 -9.07
C GLU A 15 -7.36 -7.06 -10.08
N GLU A 16 -6.14 -6.84 -10.56
CA GLU A 16 -5.40 -7.88 -11.25
C GLU A 16 -4.94 -8.95 -10.23
N VAL A 17 -4.58 -10.13 -10.72
CA VAL A 17 -3.93 -11.16 -9.91
C VAL A 17 -2.54 -11.37 -10.47
N ILE A 18 -1.55 -11.30 -9.59
CA ILE A 18 -0.16 -11.56 -9.96
C ILE A 18 0.11 -13.05 -9.72
N THR A 19 0.67 -13.70 -10.73
CA THR A 19 0.97 -15.13 -10.71
C THR A 19 2.48 -15.36 -10.66
N PRO A 20 2.95 -16.56 -10.27
CA PRO A 20 4.38 -16.89 -10.33
C PRO A 20 4.99 -16.69 -11.73
N ASP A 21 4.23 -16.98 -12.78
CA ASP A 21 4.69 -16.82 -14.17
C ASP A 21 4.97 -15.36 -14.54
N ASP A 22 4.28 -14.40 -13.91
CA ASP A 22 4.48 -12.97 -14.13
C ASP A 22 5.83 -12.48 -13.57
N VAL A 23 6.43 -13.18 -12.61
CA VAL A 23 7.60 -12.69 -11.84
C VAL A 23 8.82 -13.61 -11.87
N LYS A 24 8.65 -14.90 -12.17
CA LYS A 24 9.74 -15.91 -12.16
C LYS A 24 10.91 -15.57 -13.08
N HIS A 25 10.65 -14.82 -14.16
CA HIS A 25 11.68 -14.39 -15.10
C HIS A 25 12.61 -13.31 -14.51
N ILE A 26 12.23 -12.70 -13.38
CA ILE A 26 13.01 -11.69 -12.65
C ILE A 26 13.70 -12.33 -11.44
N SER A 27 12.97 -13.12 -10.66
CA SER A 27 13.49 -13.77 -9.45
C SER A 27 12.64 -14.99 -9.08
N ASP A 28 13.30 -16.05 -8.60
CA ASP A 28 12.68 -17.21 -7.96
C ASP A 28 12.77 -17.16 -6.42
N ASP A 29 13.46 -16.15 -5.85
CA ASP A 29 13.57 -15.97 -4.40
C ASP A 29 12.29 -15.35 -3.83
N TRP A 30 11.59 -16.12 -3.00
CA TRP A 30 10.36 -15.69 -2.33
C TRP A 30 10.55 -14.45 -1.45
N ASN A 31 11.71 -14.25 -0.82
CA ASN A 31 11.96 -13.05 -0.01
C ASN A 31 11.99 -11.80 -0.89
N VAL A 32 12.53 -11.91 -2.10
CA VAL A 32 12.53 -10.83 -3.09
C VAL A 32 11.10 -10.58 -3.59
N ILE A 33 10.40 -11.64 -3.99
CA ILE A 33 9.04 -11.55 -4.54
C ILE A 33 8.08 -10.96 -3.50
N SER A 34 8.09 -11.47 -2.27
CA SER A 34 7.21 -10.98 -1.19
C SER A 34 7.48 -9.53 -0.82
N ALA A 35 8.74 -9.08 -0.78
CA ALA A 35 9.09 -7.68 -0.55
C ALA A 35 8.55 -6.76 -1.66
N VAL A 36 8.69 -7.19 -2.93
CA VAL A 36 8.16 -6.46 -4.09
C VAL A 36 6.64 -6.37 -4.04
N LEU A 37 5.95 -7.50 -3.85
CA LEU A 37 4.49 -7.56 -3.80
C LEU A 37 3.94 -6.70 -2.67
N SER A 38 4.54 -6.77 -1.48
CA SER A 38 4.13 -5.96 -0.33
C SER A 38 4.28 -4.47 -0.61
N TYR A 39 5.42 -4.06 -1.19
CA TYR A 39 5.68 -2.65 -1.52
C TYR A 39 4.73 -2.13 -2.60
N HIS A 40 4.59 -2.84 -3.71
CA HIS A 40 3.74 -2.40 -4.82
C HIS A 40 2.27 -2.38 -4.43
N TYR A 41 1.81 -3.36 -3.64
CA TYR A 41 0.47 -3.35 -3.08
C TYR A 41 0.27 -2.09 -2.22
N ALA A 42 1.11 -1.87 -1.21
CA ALA A 42 0.96 -0.74 -0.29
C ALA A 42 1.08 0.62 -1.01
N LYS A 43 1.99 0.73 -1.99
CA LYS A 43 2.16 1.93 -2.83
C LYS A 43 0.88 2.27 -3.58
N VAL A 44 0.26 1.29 -4.23
CA VAL A 44 -0.97 1.54 -4.99
C VAL A 44 -2.12 1.93 -4.06
N GLN A 45 -2.23 1.28 -2.90
CA GLN A 45 -3.24 1.64 -1.88
C GLN A 45 -3.06 3.09 -1.36
N ASP A 46 -1.81 3.51 -1.11
CA ASP A 46 -1.48 4.89 -0.74
C ASP A 46 -1.89 5.86 -1.85
N LEU A 47 -1.49 5.60 -3.11
CA LEU A 47 -1.84 6.44 -4.25
C LEU A 47 -3.36 6.60 -4.45
N CYS A 48 -4.15 5.57 -4.15
CA CYS A 48 -5.62 5.64 -4.22
C CYS A 48 -6.24 6.65 -3.24
N THR A 49 -5.56 6.91 -2.12
CA THR A 49 -6.11 7.62 -0.95
C THR A 49 -5.28 8.82 -0.50
N HIS A 50 -4.17 9.09 -1.16
CA HIS A 50 -3.15 10.07 -0.77
C HIS A 50 -3.74 11.46 -0.45
N ASP A 51 -4.52 12.02 -1.39
CA ASP A 51 -5.08 13.37 -1.23
C ASP A 51 -6.02 13.48 -0.02
N GLU A 52 -6.86 12.46 0.20
CA GLU A 52 -7.76 12.43 1.36
C GLU A 52 -6.99 12.29 2.68
N LEU A 53 -5.93 11.49 2.67
CA LEU A 53 -5.08 11.26 3.83
C LEU A 53 -4.27 12.49 4.20
N GLU A 54 -3.74 13.22 3.22
CA GLU A 54 -3.04 14.49 3.44
C GLU A 54 -4.00 15.52 4.08
N GLN A 55 -5.19 15.68 3.50
CA GLN A 55 -6.21 16.59 4.03
C GLN A 55 -6.63 16.20 5.45
N PHE A 56 -6.87 14.92 5.71
CA PHE A 56 -7.24 14.43 7.03
C PHE A 56 -6.13 14.69 8.05
N THR A 57 -4.87 14.39 7.71
CA THR A 57 -3.72 14.57 8.59
C THR A 57 -3.55 16.04 9.00
N VAL A 58 -3.68 16.96 8.05
CA VAL A 58 -3.62 18.41 8.31
C VAL A 58 -4.76 18.86 9.23
N LEU A 59 -6.00 18.40 8.99
CA LEU A 59 -7.15 18.75 9.83
C LEU A 59 -7.03 18.16 11.23
N SER A 60 -6.59 16.90 11.34
CA SER A 60 -6.38 16.21 12.62
C SER A 60 -5.33 16.94 13.46
N ALA A 61 -4.19 17.30 12.88
CA ALA A 61 -3.15 18.07 13.57
C ALA A 61 -3.66 19.43 14.07
N LYS A 62 -4.46 20.15 13.26
CA LYS A 62 -5.09 21.41 13.66
C LYS A 62 -6.06 21.21 14.83
N LEU A 63 -6.86 20.15 14.81
CA LEU A 63 -7.78 19.83 15.90
C LEU A 63 -7.03 19.48 17.19
N GLN A 64 -5.98 18.67 17.12
CA GLN A 64 -5.15 18.30 18.27
C GLN A 64 -4.45 19.50 18.94
N ALA A 65 -4.23 20.58 18.19
CA ALA A 65 -3.66 21.82 18.72
C ALA A 65 -4.65 22.68 19.52
N LEU A 66 -5.96 22.39 19.46
CA LEU A 66 -6.98 23.10 20.24
C LEU A 66 -7.00 22.59 21.69
N GLU A 67 -7.11 23.51 22.66
CA GLU A 67 -7.10 23.20 24.11
C GLU A 67 -8.18 22.20 24.54
N ASN A 68 -9.36 22.25 23.90
CA ASN A 68 -10.51 21.42 24.25
C ASN A 68 -10.66 20.17 23.37
N SER A 69 -9.62 19.79 22.64
CA SER A 69 -9.67 18.61 21.76
C SER A 69 -9.59 17.30 22.54
N ASP A 70 -10.43 16.34 22.17
CA ASP A 70 -10.29 14.96 22.67
C ASP A 70 -9.17 14.26 21.90
N LYS A 71 -7.94 14.43 22.40
CA LYS A 71 -6.73 13.88 21.80
C LYS A 71 -6.77 12.36 21.67
N LEU A 72 -7.39 11.66 22.63
CA LEU A 72 -7.46 10.21 22.64
C LEU A 72 -8.34 9.70 21.49
N ILE A 73 -9.47 10.36 21.23
CA ILE A 73 -10.34 10.03 20.10
C ILE A 73 -9.61 10.31 18.78
N LEU A 74 -8.95 11.47 18.66
CA LEU A 74 -8.21 11.82 17.45
C LEU A 74 -7.06 10.85 17.16
N ASP A 75 -6.32 10.41 18.18
CA ASP A 75 -5.25 9.43 18.02
C ASP A 75 -5.77 8.07 17.53
N LYS A 76 -6.92 7.61 18.01
CA LYS A 76 -7.54 6.36 17.51
C LYS A 76 -7.91 6.47 16.03
N TYR A 77 -8.47 7.60 15.60
CA TYR A 77 -8.78 7.83 14.19
C TYR A 77 -7.50 7.94 13.35
N ASN A 78 -6.47 8.63 13.85
CA ASN A 78 -5.18 8.73 13.19
C ASN A 78 -4.56 7.34 12.99
N GLN A 79 -4.57 6.46 13.98
CA GLN A 79 -4.03 5.10 13.85
C GLN A 79 -4.72 4.29 12.74
N LEU A 80 -6.05 4.38 12.66
CA LEU A 80 -6.81 3.67 11.63
C LEU A 80 -6.54 4.21 10.23
N ILE A 81 -6.51 5.53 10.09
CA ILE A 81 -6.38 6.20 8.79
C ILE A 81 -4.93 6.16 8.28
N MET A 82 -3.96 6.23 9.19
CA MET A 82 -2.54 6.13 8.85
C MET A 82 -2.06 4.70 8.56
N ALA A 83 -2.91 3.68 8.70
CA ALA A 83 -2.51 2.29 8.49
C ALA A 83 -1.94 2.04 7.09
N ILE A 84 -2.53 2.63 6.05
CA ILE A 84 -2.08 2.48 4.66
C ILE A 84 -0.73 3.19 4.43
N PRO A 85 -0.57 4.50 4.72
CA PRO A 85 0.72 5.18 4.61
C PRO A 85 1.84 4.52 5.41
N LEU A 86 1.54 4.06 6.63
CA LEU A 86 2.52 3.37 7.46
C LEU A 86 2.93 2.03 6.87
N SER A 87 2.00 1.30 6.25
CA SER A 87 2.32 0.06 5.52
C SER A 87 3.23 0.36 4.32
N TYR A 88 2.94 1.42 3.56
CA TYR A 88 3.78 1.83 2.44
C TYR A 88 5.20 2.19 2.88
N GLU A 89 5.36 3.02 3.91
CA GLU A 89 6.69 3.38 4.42
C GLU A 89 7.45 2.18 5.00
N ARG A 90 6.76 1.22 5.65
CA ARG A 90 7.40 -0.01 6.15
C ARG A 90 7.91 -0.88 5.02
N THR A 91 7.07 -1.17 4.03
CA THR A 91 7.40 -2.03 2.89
C THR A 91 8.48 -1.42 1.99
N LYS A 92 8.57 -0.08 1.96
CA LYS A 92 9.64 0.64 1.28
C LYS A 92 11.02 0.30 1.84
N ALA A 93 11.16 0.15 3.16
CA ALA A 93 12.45 -0.20 3.76
C ALA A 93 12.97 -1.55 3.24
N ASP A 94 12.10 -2.55 3.16
CA ASP A 94 12.45 -3.89 2.66
C ASP A 94 12.72 -3.88 1.15
N TYR A 95 11.88 -3.17 0.38
CA TYR A 95 12.02 -3.08 -1.07
C TYR A 95 13.32 -2.37 -1.49
N PHE A 96 13.70 -1.26 -0.85
CA PHE A 96 14.86 -0.46 -1.26
C PHE A 96 16.21 -1.08 -0.85
N ILE A 97 16.22 -2.14 -0.05
CA ILE A 97 17.42 -2.98 0.17
C ILE A 97 17.75 -3.81 -1.08
N LEU A 98 16.77 -4.09 -1.93
CA LEU A 98 16.96 -4.87 -3.15
C LEU A 98 17.84 -4.13 -4.17
N PRO A 99 18.65 -4.86 -4.97
CA PRO A 99 19.45 -4.27 -6.04
C PRO A 99 18.60 -3.43 -7.00
N GLU A 100 19.13 -2.30 -7.44
CA GLU A 100 18.42 -1.37 -8.32
C GLU A 100 17.90 -2.03 -9.60
N GLY A 101 18.71 -2.84 -10.27
CA GLY A 101 18.28 -3.56 -11.48
C GLY A 101 17.13 -4.54 -11.25
N VAL A 102 17.01 -5.12 -10.04
CA VAL A 102 15.86 -5.96 -9.67
C VAL A 102 14.62 -5.08 -9.48
N ARG A 103 14.76 -3.98 -8.75
CA ARG A 103 13.67 -3.01 -8.52
C ARG A 103 13.13 -2.44 -9.84
N GLU A 104 14.00 -2.12 -10.78
CA GLU A 104 13.62 -1.62 -12.11
C GLU A 104 12.84 -2.66 -12.92
N GLN A 105 13.32 -3.91 -12.96
CA GLN A 105 12.62 -5.00 -13.67
C GLN A 105 11.20 -5.20 -13.13
N PHE A 106 11.03 -5.25 -11.80
CA PHE A 106 9.71 -5.34 -11.19
C PHE A 106 8.86 -4.09 -11.41
N SER A 107 9.46 -2.90 -11.34
CA SER A 107 8.73 -1.64 -11.59
C SER A 107 8.21 -1.52 -13.03
N ASN A 108 8.80 -2.24 -13.98
CA ASN A 108 8.35 -2.28 -15.36
C ASN A 108 7.19 -3.26 -15.61
N LEU A 109 6.82 -4.10 -14.63
CA LEU A 109 5.63 -4.93 -14.72
C LEU A 109 4.39 -4.06 -14.52
N GLU A 110 3.60 -3.89 -15.58
CA GLU A 110 2.42 -3.03 -15.55
C GLU A 110 1.41 -3.45 -14.46
N LYS A 111 1.24 -4.76 -14.25
CA LYS A 111 0.36 -5.32 -13.21
C LYS A 111 0.70 -4.82 -11.81
N LEU A 112 1.99 -4.66 -11.49
CA LEU A 112 2.47 -4.19 -10.18
C LEU A 112 2.25 -2.69 -9.97
N ASN A 113 1.92 -1.93 -11.01
CA ASN A 113 1.63 -0.51 -10.92
C ASN A 113 0.12 -0.21 -10.91
N ARG A 114 -0.71 -1.25 -10.81
CA ARG A 114 -2.16 -1.18 -10.77
C ARG A 114 -2.68 -1.84 -9.49
N PRO A 115 -3.93 -1.56 -9.09
CA PRO A 115 -4.55 -2.28 -7.99
C PRO A 115 -4.60 -3.78 -8.29
N PHE A 116 -4.19 -4.61 -7.33
CA PHE A 116 -4.21 -6.05 -7.46
C PHE A 116 -4.63 -6.71 -6.15
N ASN A 117 -5.22 -7.90 -6.25
CA ASN A 117 -5.71 -8.65 -5.11
C ASN A 117 -4.54 -9.37 -4.44
N LEU A 118 -4.08 -8.85 -3.30
CA LEU A 118 -2.95 -9.44 -2.60
C LEU A 118 -3.26 -10.85 -2.09
N MET A 119 -4.48 -11.12 -1.62
CA MET A 119 -4.86 -12.43 -1.07
C MET A 119 -4.84 -13.51 -2.14
N GLU A 120 -5.55 -13.29 -3.25
CA GLU A 120 -5.54 -14.19 -4.41
C GLU A 120 -4.13 -14.31 -5.02
N THR A 121 -3.37 -13.21 -5.04
CA THR A 121 -1.95 -13.27 -5.45
C THR A 121 -1.17 -14.23 -4.56
N MET A 122 -1.20 -14.09 -3.23
CA MET A 122 -0.47 -14.96 -2.30
C MET A 122 -0.89 -16.44 -2.44
N GLU A 123 -2.19 -16.70 -2.60
CA GLU A 123 -2.70 -18.07 -2.82
C GLU A 123 -2.11 -18.74 -4.06
N ASN A 124 -1.76 -17.97 -5.10
CA ASN A 124 -1.09 -18.51 -6.29
C ASN A 124 0.40 -18.83 -6.08
N PHE A 125 1.05 -18.33 -5.02
CA PHE A 125 2.45 -18.63 -4.69
C PHE A 125 2.60 -19.73 -3.63
N ASP A 126 1.55 -20.02 -2.86
CA ASP A 126 1.53 -21.12 -1.87
C ASP A 126 1.22 -22.51 -2.50
N LEU A 127 1.07 -22.58 -3.83
CA LEU A 127 0.71 -23.78 -4.61
C LEU A 127 1.91 -24.49 -5.26
#